data_AF-A0A8H4BSR2-F1
#
_entry.id   AF-A0A8H4BSR2-F1
#
_cell.length_a   1.000
_cell.length_b   1.000
_cell.length_c   1.000
_cell.angle_alpha   90.00
_cell.angle_beta   90.00
_cell.angle_gamma   90.00
#
_symmetry.space_group_name_H-M   'P 1'
#
loop_
_entity.id
_entity.type
_entity.pdbx_description
1 polymer ?
#
loop_
_entity_poly.entity_id
_entity_poly.type
_entity_poly.pdbx_seq_one_letter_code
_entity_poly.pdbx_strand_id
1 'polypeptide(L)'
;MWHMVNIRVVHHIYILLNFYRLTSPWYHYSEKSIATFVRPTIAMNQFFHPEHLRCFHCHKTVDPITTGLKERKGKIYCQTDYNALFLPKCQSCQRAVEKEAVISIDGKLKGNWHKYCFKCQVNHLTCIYKFVFVY
;
A
#
# COMPACT_ATOMS: atom_id res chain seq x y z
N MET A 1 -51.92 26.33 23.08
CA MET A 1 -52.91 25.29 22.70
C MET A 1 -52.29 24.49 21.56
N TRP A 2 -51.62 23.38 21.87
CA TRP A 2 -50.93 22.54 20.90
C TRP A 2 -51.97 21.70 20.15
N HIS A 3 -52.22 21.98 18.87
CA HIS A 3 -53.06 21.12 18.04
C HIS A 3 -52.20 20.11 17.26
N MET A 4 -52.62 18.86 17.41
CA MET A 4 -51.98 17.63 16.96
C MET A 4 -51.84 17.57 15.43
N VAL A 5 -50.60 17.49 14.94
CA VAL A 5 -50.31 17.11 13.55
C VAL A 5 -50.43 15.59 13.43
N ASN A 6 -51.21 15.16 12.45
CA ASN A 6 -51.71 13.79 12.26
C ASN A 6 -50.58 12.76 12.01
N ILE A 7 -50.32 11.89 13.00
CA ILE A 7 -49.25 10.86 13.02
C ILE A 7 -49.33 9.85 11.87
N ARG A 8 -50.48 9.69 11.20
CA ARG A 8 -50.64 8.71 10.09
C ARG A 8 -50.00 9.12 8.77
N VAL A 9 -49.82 10.42 8.50
CA VAL A 9 -49.23 10.90 7.24
C VAL A 9 -47.71 10.75 7.26
N VAL A 10 -47.12 10.95 8.44
CA VAL A 10 -45.66 10.88 8.65
C VAL A 10 -45.15 9.44 8.51
N HIS A 11 -45.93 8.45 8.96
CA HIS A 11 -45.58 7.03 8.87
C HIS A 11 -45.60 6.52 7.43
N HIS A 12 -46.55 6.97 6.61
CA HIS A 12 -46.65 6.58 5.20
C HIS A 12 -45.53 7.17 4.33
N ILE A 13 -45.12 8.42 4.62
CA ILE A 13 -43.96 9.03 3.98
C ILE A 13 -42.69 8.24 4.37
N TYR A 14 -42.50 7.90 5.65
CA TYR A 14 -41.33 7.14 6.11
C TYR A 14 -41.20 5.74 5.47
N ILE A 15 -42.32 5.06 5.18
CA ILE A 15 -42.34 3.74 4.55
C ILE A 15 -42.03 3.84 3.05
N LEU A 16 -42.64 4.80 2.35
CA LEU A 16 -42.30 5.06 0.94
C LEU A 16 -40.85 5.51 0.82
N LEU A 17 -40.35 6.29 1.80
CA LEU A 17 -38.97 6.73 1.85
C LEU A 17 -37.95 5.59 2.08
N ASN A 18 -38.37 4.48 2.65
CA ASN A 18 -37.52 3.29 2.85
C ASN A 18 -37.66 2.26 1.72
N PHE A 19 -38.80 2.24 1.01
CA PHE A 19 -39.07 1.24 -0.03
C PHE A 19 -38.22 1.43 -1.30
N TYR A 20 -37.98 2.69 -1.70
CA TYR A 20 -37.07 2.97 -2.82
C TYR A 20 -35.59 2.80 -2.47
N ARG A 21 -35.25 2.72 -1.18
CA ARG A 21 -33.88 2.56 -0.68
C ARG A 21 -33.40 1.10 -0.80
N LEU A 22 -34.34 0.15 -0.77
CA LEU A 22 -34.07 -1.29 -0.82
C LEU A 22 -34.17 -1.90 -2.23
N THR A 23 -34.64 -1.14 -3.23
CA THR A 23 -34.98 -1.69 -4.56
C THR A 23 -34.27 -1.01 -5.73
N SER A 24 -33.46 0.04 -5.49
CA SER A 24 -32.70 0.71 -6.55
C SER A 24 -31.32 0.04 -6.76
N PRO A 25 -31.04 -0.54 -7.94
CA PRO A 25 -29.72 -1.10 -8.26
C PRO A 25 -28.59 -0.06 -8.28
N TRP A 26 -28.94 1.23 -8.30
CA TRP A 26 -28.00 2.36 -8.35
C TRP A 26 -27.55 2.83 -6.96
N TYR A 27 -28.23 2.41 -5.88
CA TYR A 27 -27.89 2.82 -4.51
C TYR A 27 -26.59 2.16 -4.01
N HIS A 28 -26.19 1.04 -4.60
CA HIS A 28 -24.93 0.36 -4.24
C HIS A 28 -23.67 0.97 -4.86
N TYR A 29 -23.78 2.01 -5.69
CA TYR A 29 -22.64 2.53 -6.45
C TYR A 29 -22.03 3.83 -5.91
N SER A 30 -22.69 4.62 -5.04
CA SER A 30 -22.17 5.96 -4.68
C SER A 30 -22.21 6.43 -3.22
N GLU A 31 -22.74 5.67 -2.26
CA GLU A 31 -22.62 6.02 -0.83
C GLU A 31 -21.27 5.61 -0.19
N LYS A 32 -20.20 5.48 -0.97
CA LYS A 32 -18.83 5.34 -0.41
C LYS A 32 -18.25 6.68 0.06
N SER A 33 -19.09 7.62 0.46
CA SER A 33 -18.71 8.71 1.35
C SER A 33 -18.29 8.10 2.68
N ILE A 34 -17.11 8.52 3.17
CA ILE A 34 -16.38 8.13 4.38
C ILE A 34 -17.26 8.16 5.65
N ALA A 35 -18.26 7.27 5.74
CA ALA A 35 -19.29 7.25 6.79
C ALA A 35 -19.14 6.04 7.71
N THR A 36 -17.96 5.43 7.74
CA THR A 36 -17.58 4.41 8.72
C THR A 36 -16.57 5.04 9.65
N PHE A 37 -16.68 4.80 10.97
CA PHE A 37 -15.79 5.29 12.05
C PHE A 37 -14.30 4.89 11.92
N VAL A 38 -13.88 4.45 10.74
CA VAL A 38 -12.53 4.00 10.43
C VAL A 38 -11.75 5.16 9.83
N ARG A 39 -10.54 5.43 10.35
CA ARG A 39 -9.67 6.48 9.82
C ARG A 39 -9.35 6.18 8.34
N PRO A 40 -9.64 7.10 7.41
CA PRO A 40 -9.32 6.89 6.01
C PRO A 40 -7.80 6.85 5.82
N THR A 41 -7.35 6.04 4.88
CA THR A 41 -5.95 5.99 4.46
C THR A 41 -5.74 6.95 3.29
N ILE A 42 -4.74 7.81 3.39
CA ILE A 42 -4.35 8.70 2.29
C ILE A 42 -3.36 7.94 1.41
N ALA A 43 -3.68 7.82 0.13
CA ALA A 43 -2.80 7.27 -0.90
C ALA A 43 -3.02 8.03 -2.21
N MET A 44 -2.01 8.21 -3.06
CA MET A 44 -2.13 8.85 -4.40
C MET A 44 -2.87 10.19 -4.37
N ASN A 45 -2.73 10.96 -3.30
CA ASN A 45 -3.44 12.22 -3.05
C ASN A 45 -4.99 12.09 -2.99
N GLN A 46 -5.49 10.92 -2.62
CA GLN A 46 -6.91 10.58 -2.47
C GLN A 46 -7.15 9.83 -1.14
N PHE A 47 -8.40 9.81 -0.69
CA PHE A 47 -8.82 9.07 0.50
C PHE A 47 -9.37 7.70 0.12
N PHE A 48 -8.88 6.66 0.78
CA PHE A 48 -9.30 5.28 0.59
C PHE A 48 -9.77 4.67 1.91
N HIS A 49 -10.79 3.82 1.85
CA HIS A 49 -11.06 2.89 2.94
C HIS A 49 -9.93 1.84 3.01
N PRO A 50 -9.39 1.51 4.19
CA PRO A 50 -8.31 0.52 4.34
C PRO A 50 -8.62 -0.84 3.68
N GLU A 51 -9.89 -1.26 3.71
CA GLU A 51 -10.38 -2.50 3.09
C GLU A 51 -10.35 -2.50 1.55
N HIS A 52 -10.34 -1.32 0.93
CA HIS A 52 -10.36 -1.17 -0.52
C HIS A 52 -8.98 -0.85 -1.10
N LEU A 53 -8.02 -0.51 -0.25
CA LEU A 53 -6.65 -0.31 -0.65
C LEU A 53 -5.99 -1.67 -0.85
N ARG A 54 -5.71 -2.04 -2.10
CA ARG A 54 -5.12 -3.35 -2.44
C ARG A 54 -3.85 -3.20 -3.25
N CYS A 55 -2.90 -4.10 -3.03
CA CYS A 55 -1.68 -4.19 -3.80
C CYS A 55 -2.02 -4.51 -5.25
N PHE A 56 -1.42 -3.78 -6.19
CA PHE A 56 -1.59 -4.03 -7.62
C PHE A 56 -1.06 -5.41 -8.05
N HIS A 57 -0.07 -5.96 -7.34
CA HIS A 57 0.57 -7.23 -7.67
C HIS A 57 -0.10 -8.43 -7.00
N CYS A 58 -0.10 -8.51 -5.66
CA CYS A 58 -0.68 -9.65 -4.95
C CYS A 58 -2.18 -9.53 -4.62
N HIS A 59 -2.81 -8.39 -4.91
CA HIS A 59 -4.22 -8.11 -4.63
C HIS A 59 -4.64 -8.21 -3.15
N LYS A 60 -3.70 -8.33 -2.21
CA LYS A 60 -3.97 -8.28 -0.77
C LYS A 60 -4.23 -6.85 -0.32
N THR A 61 -5.01 -6.70 0.76
CA THR A 61 -5.23 -5.41 1.42
C THR A 61 -3.91 -4.82 1.90
N VAL A 62 -3.70 -3.54 1.64
CA VAL A 62 -2.50 -2.80 2.04
C VAL A 62 -2.91 -1.78 3.08
N ASP A 63 -2.34 -1.95 4.26
CA ASP A 63 -2.45 -1.00 5.34
C ASP A 63 -1.09 -0.30 5.55
N PRO A 64 -1.06 1.04 5.71
CA PRO A 64 0.17 1.80 5.87
C PRO A 64 1.02 1.41 7.07
N ILE A 65 0.40 0.95 8.15
CA ILE A 65 1.06 0.67 9.44
C ILE A 65 1.60 -0.77 9.46
N THR A 66 0.79 -1.72 9.04
CA THR A 66 1.07 -3.16 9.18
C THR A 66 1.83 -3.74 7.99
N THR A 67 1.38 -3.46 6.77
CA THR A 67 1.94 -4.05 5.54
C THR A 67 2.88 -3.11 4.79
N GLY A 68 2.88 -1.82 5.15
CA GLY A 68 3.63 -0.76 4.48
C GLY A 68 3.04 -0.42 3.12
N LEU A 69 2.61 0.84 2.97
CA LEU A 69 2.09 1.39 1.73
C LEU A 69 3.25 1.95 0.87
N LYS A 70 3.37 1.48 -0.38
CA LYS A 70 4.32 2.03 -1.35
C LYS A 70 3.63 2.40 -2.65
N GLU A 71 3.88 3.61 -3.11
CA GLU A 71 3.31 4.14 -4.35
C GLU A 71 4.37 4.29 -5.43
N ARG A 72 4.05 3.87 -6.65
CA ARG A 72 4.93 4.05 -7.80
C ARG A 72 4.15 4.12 -9.09
N LYS A 73 4.37 5.17 -9.87
CA LYS A 73 3.73 5.41 -11.18
C LYS A 73 2.19 5.29 -11.11
N GLY A 74 1.58 5.86 -10.07
CA GLY A 74 0.12 5.81 -9.87
C GLY A 74 -0.44 4.43 -9.52
N LYS A 75 0.40 3.50 -9.04
CA LYS A 75 -0.01 2.18 -8.57
C LYS A 75 0.46 1.96 -7.14
N ILE A 76 -0.34 1.23 -6.38
CA ILE A 76 -0.10 0.91 -4.98
C ILE A 76 0.46 -0.52 -4.87
N TYR A 77 1.49 -0.68 -4.06
CA TYR A 77 2.11 -1.96 -3.75
C TYR A 77 2.27 -2.12 -2.23
N CYS A 78 2.20 -3.36 -1.75
CA CYS A 78 2.65 -3.67 -0.40
C CYS A 78 4.18 -3.60 -0.33
N GLN A 79 4.74 -3.39 0.88
CA GLN A 79 6.19 -3.32 1.08
C GLN A 79 6.91 -4.54 0.49
N THR A 80 6.37 -5.74 0.69
CA THR A 80 6.97 -7.00 0.24
C THR A 80 7.08 -7.09 -1.28
N ASP A 81 5.98 -6.86 -1.99
CA ASP A 81 5.96 -6.89 -3.46
C ASP A 81 6.78 -5.74 -4.04
N TYR A 82 6.70 -4.55 -3.41
CA TYR A 82 7.53 -3.43 -3.82
C TYR A 82 9.01 -3.80 -3.75
N ASN A 83 9.44 -4.43 -2.66
CA ASN A 83 10.81 -4.85 -2.47
C ASN A 83 11.22 -5.93 -3.49
N ALA A 84 10.36 -6.91 -3.75
CA ALA A 84 10.66 -8.00 -4.66
C ALA A 84 10.75 -7.58 -6.13
N LEU A 85 9.91 -6.63 -6.55
CA LEU A 85 9.78 -6.20 -7.94
C LEU A 85 10.75 -5.07 -8.31
N PHE A 86 11.08 -4.21 -7.34
CA PHE A 86 11.68 -2.91 -7.65
C PHE A 86 13.04 -2.66 -7.00
N LEU A 87 13.35 -3.31 -5.89
CA LEU A 87 14.68 -3.17 -5.30
C LEU A 87 15.67 -4.07 -6.04
N PRO A 88 16.94 -3.65 -6.14
CA PRO A 88 17.95 -4.54 -6.66
C PRO A 88 18.14 -5.75 -5.75
N LYS A 89 18.48 -6.87 -6.38
CA LYS A 89 18.76 -8.12 -5.68
C LYS A 89 20.26 -8.22 -5.42
N CYS A 90 20.60 -8.70 -4.23
CA CYS A 90 21.96 -9.02 -3.86
C CYS A 90 22.45 -10.20 -4.70
N GLN A 91 23.58 -10.05 -5.40
CA GLN A 91 24.09 -11.11 -6.27
C GLN A 91 24.55 -12.36 -5.49
N SER A 92 24.85 -12.20 -4.19
CA SER A 92 25.27 -13.32 -3.32
C SER A 92 24.10 -14.09 -2.72
N CYS A 93 23.11 -13.41 -2.11
CA CYS A 93 22.02 -14.08 -1.40
C CYS A 93 20.67 -14.04 -2.12
N GLN A 94 20.59 -13.36 -3.27
CA GLN A 94 19.40 -13.21 -4.11
C GLN A 94 18.20 -12.52 -3.44
N ARG A 95 18.40 -11.91 -2.27
CA ARG A 95 17.37 -11.11 -1.56
C ARG A 95 17.47 -9.64 -1.95
N ALA A 96 16.35 -8.93 -1.85
CA ALA A 96 16.30 -7.49 -2.08
C ALA A 96 17.22 -6.72 -1.13
N VAL A 97 17.88 -5.67 -1.64
CA VAL A 97 18.69 -4.75 -0.85
C VAL A 97 17.86 -3.50 -0.57
N GLU A 98 17.35 -3.38 0.66
CA GLU A 98 16.43 -2.30 1.04
C GLU A 98 17.12 -0.96 1.29
N LYS A 99 18.35 -0.98 1.79
CA LYS A 99 19.15 0.21 2.12
C LYS A 99 20.64 -0.11 1.93
N GLU A 100 21.42 0.94 1.68
CA GLU A 100 22.89 0.88 1.63
C GLU A 100 23.41 -0.22 0.68
N ALA A 101 22.92 -0.22 -0.56
CA ALA A 101 23.46 -1.16 -1.53
C ALA A 101 24.93 -0.83 -1.80
N VAL A 102 25.75 -1.87 -1.72
CA VAL A 102 27.17 -1.79 -2.03
C VAL A 102 27.35 -2.19 -3.48
N ILE A 103 28.19 -1.45 -4.20
CA ILE A 103 28.71 -1.80 -5.53
C ILE A 103 30.25 -1.80 -5.53
N SER A 104 30.86 -2.52 -6.47
CA SER A 104 32.32 -2.56 -6.65
C SER A 104 32.80 -1.28 -7.35
N ILE A 105 33.72 -0.57 -6.69
CA ILE A 105 34.36 0.65 -7.24
C ILE A 105 35.17 0.33 -8.51
N ASP A 106 35.84 -0.82 -8.53
CA ASP A 106 36.73 -1.22 -9.62
C ASP A 106 35.99 -1.81 -10.84
N GLY A 107 34.65 -1.89 -10.80
CA GLY A 107 33.82 -2.39 -11.90
C GLY A 107 34.03 -3.87 -12.23
N LYS A 108 34.89 -4.58 -11.47
CA LYS A 108 35.18 -6.00 -11.65
C LYS A 108 34.00 -6.87 -11.25
N LEU A 109 33.24 -6.45 -10.24
CA LEU A 109 32.00 -7.10 -9.85
C LEU A 109 30.84 -6.22 -10.29
N LYS A 110 30.00 -6.74 -11.20
CA LYS A 110 28.76 -6.08 -11.62
C LYS A 110 27.58 -6.61 -10.82
N GLY A 111 26.82 -5.72 -10.19
CA GLY A 111 25.68 -6.10 -9.36
C GLY A 111 25.47 -5.16 -8.17
N ASN A 112 24.53 -5.53 -7.31
CA ASN A 112 24.32 -4.91 -6.01
C ASN A 112 24.54 -5.99 -4.94
N TRP A 113 25.00 -5.59 -3.76
CA TRP A 113 25.20 -6.50 -2.64
C TRP A 113 24.78 -5.84 -1.33
N HIS A 114 24.39 -6.67 -0.36
CA HIS A 114 24.35 -6.22 1.03
C HIS A 114 25.76 -6.00 1.56
N LYS A 115 25.91 -5.07 2.51
CA LYS A 115 27.16 -4.78 3.22
C LYS A 115 27.89 -6.02 3.75
N TYR A 116 27.14 -6.98 4.31
CA TYR A 116 27.67 -8.24 4.83
C TYR A 116 27.85 -9.33 3.77
N CYS A 117 27.20 -9.19 2.61
CA CYS A 117 27.33 -10.11 1.49
C CYS A 117 28.55 -9.80 0.61
N PHE A 118 29.02 -8.56 0.62
CA PHE A 118 30.21 -8.16 -0.14
C PHE A 118 31.49 -8.57 0.62
N LYS A 119 31.90 -9.83 0.45
CA LYS A 119 33.13 -10.40 1.01
C LYS A 119 34.04 -10.91 -0.10
N CYS A 120 35.35 -10.76 0.11
CA CYS A 120 36.35 -11.31 -0.79
C CYS A 120 36.43 -12.83 -0.62
N GLN A 121 36.43 -13.57 -1.73
CA GLN A 121 36.50 -15.04 -1.73
C GLN A 121 37.93 -15.57 -1.56
N VAL A 122 38.95 -14.72 -1.75
CA VAL A 122 40.37 -15.12 -1.79
C VAL A 122 41.11 -14.81 -0.50
N ASN A 123 40.77 -13.71 0.19
CA ASN A 123 41.33 -13.36 1.49
C ASN A 123 40.28 -12.58 2.29
N HIS A 124 39.99 -13.01 3.51
CA HIS A 124 39.00 -12.37 4.40
C HIS A 124 39.36 -10.92 4.80
N LEU A 125 40.54 -10.45 4.41
CA LEU A 125 41.02 -9.09 4.60
C LEU A 125 40.80 -8.31 3.29
N THR A 126 39.98 -7.27 3.40
CA THR A 126 39.93 -6.09 2.51
C THR A 126 39.38 -6.24 1.08
N CYS A 127 38.06 -6.47 0.97
CA CYS A 127 37.26 -5.75 -0.04
C CYS A 127 36.54 -4.51 0.53
N ILE A 128 36.66 -4.26 1.84
CA ILE A 128 35.90 -3.22 2.56
C ILE A 128 36.14 -1.80 2.06
N TYR A 129 37.29 -1.56 1.43
CA TYR A 129 37.71 -0.25 0.94
C TYR A 129 37.32 0.01 -0.53
N LYS A 130 36.51 -0.87 -1.15
CA LYS A 130 36.09 -0.75 -2.56
C LYS A 130 34.58 -0.60 -2.75
N PHE A 131 33.91 0.11 -1.85
CA PHE A 131 32.45 0.25 -1.85
C PHE A 131 32.00 1.67 -2.17
N VAL A 132 31.07 1.79 -3.11
CA VAL A 132 30.20 2.97 -3.18
C VAL A 132 28.86 2.57 -2.57
N PHE A 133 28.36 3.40 -1.64
CA PHE A 133 26.99 3.31 -1.19
C PHE A 133 26.10 3.95 -2.24
N VAL A 134 25.22 3.14 -2.82
CA VAL A 134 24.13 3.63 -3.63
C VAL A 134 22.92 3.64 -2.70
N TYR A 135 22.46 4.84 -2.32
CA TYR A 135 21.12 5.30 -1.87
C TYR A 135 21.22 6.49 -0.92
#